data_AF-A0A7K0CTU7-F1
#
_entry.id   AF-A0A7K0CTU7-F1
#
_cell.length_a   1.000
_cell.length_b   1.000
_cell.length_c   1.000
_cell.angle_alpha   90.00
_cell.angle_beta   90.00
_cell.angle_gamma   90.00
#
_symmetry.space_group_name_H-M   'P 1'
#
loop_
_entity.id
_entity.type
_entity.pdbx_description
1 polymer ?
#
loop_
_entity_poly.entity_id
_entity_poly.type
_entity_poly.pdbx_seq_one_letter_code
_entity_poly.pdbx_strand_id
1 'polypeptide(L)' 'MTASKDLKKVGEEKIGGLHWHDAEVCAEKDGRPFLRVRGTVAARAAELGVRHWHVSLSHDAGVASAVVIAEG' A
#
# COMPACT_ATOMS: atom_id res chain seq x y z
N MET A 1 23.87 -29.14 -22.66
CA MET A 1 23.44 -27.82 -23.20
C MET A 1 21.92 -27.88 -23.25
N THR A 2 21.14 -27.17 -22.44
CA THR A 2 21.17 -25.74 -22.12
C THR A 2 20.62 -25.50 -20.70
N ALA A 3 21.20 -24.51 -20.01
CA ALA A 3 21.08 -24.24 -18.59
C ALA A 3 19.63 -24.08 -18.07
N SER A 4 19.35 -24.72 -16.92
CA SER A 4 18.39 -24.22 -15.92
C SER A 4 18.70 -22.76 -15.68
N LYS A 5 17.79 -21.87 -16.09
CA LYS A 5 17.86 -20.47 -15.69
C LYS A 5 17.30 -20.44 -14.28
N ASP A 6 18.20 -20.55 -13.30
CA ASP A 6 17.97 -20.12 -11.92
C ASP A 6 17.44 -18.68 -11.96
N LEU A 7 16.12 -18.54 -12.07
CA LEU A 7 15.43 -17.30 -11.82
C LEU A 7 15.42 -17.15 -10.31
N LYS A 8 16.59 -16.78 -9.76
CA LYS A 8 16.74 -16.30 -8.41
C LYS A 8 15.77 -15.13 -8.29
N LYS A 9 14.59 -15.41 -7.75
CA LYS A 9 13.59 -14.41 -7.42
C LYS A 9 14.31 -13.47 -6.48
N VAL A 10 14.75 -12.31 -6.99
CA VAL A 10 15.28 -11.24 -6.17
C VAL A 10 14.22 -11.04 -5.10
N GLY A 11 14.58 -11.30 -3.85
CA GLY A 11 13.68 -11.13 -2.73
C GLY A 11 13.25 -9.67 -2.75
N GLU A 12 12.06 -9.42 -3.29
CA GLU A 12 11.45 -8.10 -3.24
C GLU A 12 11.26 -7.78 -1.76
N GLU A 13 11.88 -6.69 -1.31
CA GLU A 13 11.85 -6.27 0.07
C GLU A 13 10.42 -5.85 0.44
N LYS A 14 9.66 -6.81 0.96
CA LYS A 14 8.26 -6.66 1.38
C LYS A 14 8.18 -6.73 2.89
N ILE A 15 7.73 -5.65 3.51
CA ILE A 15 7.44 -5.61 4.94
C ILE A 15 6.24 -6.54 5.23
N GLY A 16 6.47 -7.61 5.99
CA GLY A 16 5.42 -8.58 6.34
C GLY A 16 4.70 -9.24 5.15
N GLY A 17 5.35 -9.33 3.98
CA GLY A 17 4.73 -9.84 2.75
C GLY A 17 3.94 -8.81 1.93
N LEU A 18 3.90 -7.56 2.38
CA LEU A 18 3.24 -6.45 1.68
C LEU A 18 4.26 -5.58 0.93
N HIS A 19 3.94 -5.23 -0.31
CA HIS A 19 4.66 -4.21 -1.05
C HIS A 19 4.14 -2.84 -0.66
N TRP A 20 5.01 -1.97 -0.16
CA TRP A 20 4.57 -0.63 0.26
C TRP A 20 4.04 0.20 -0.91
N HIS A 21 4.60 0.03 -2.11
CA HIS A 21 4.13 0.67 -3.35
C HIS A 21 2.74 0.22 -3.81
N ASP A 22 2.18 -0.84 -3.22
CA ASP A 22 0.81 -1.23 -3.46
C ASP A 22 -0.20 -0.42 -2.63
N ALA A 23 0.27 0.50 -1.77
CA ALA A 23 -0.54 1.47 -1.03
C ALA A 23 -0.09 2.90 -1.33
N GLU A 24 -1.01 3.73 -1.82
CA GLU A 24 -0.73 5.12 -2.19
C GLU A 24 -1.76 6.04 -1.56
N VAL A 25 -1.30 7.10 -0.86
CA VAL A 25 -2.17 8.20 -0.45
C VAL A 25 -2.36 9.13 -1.65
N CYS A 26 -3.61 9.28 -2.07
CA CYS A 26 -4.02 10.14 -3.16
C CYS A 26 -4.89 11.29 -2.61
N ALA A 27 -5.05 12.34 -3.41
CA ALA A 27 -5.97 13.44 -3.11
C ALA A 27 -7.03 13.54 -4.20
N GLU A 28 -8.29 13.72 -3.79
CA GLU A 28 -9.38 14.08 -4.68
C GLU A 28 -9.24 15.53 -5.17
N LYS A 29 -10.05 15.92 -6.15
CA LYS A 29 -10.05 17.29 -6.70
C LYS A 29 -10.33 18.38 -5.66
N ASP A 30 -11.10 18.05 -4.63
CA ASP A 30 -11.42 18.94 -3.51
C ASP A 30 -10.36 18.90 -2.39
N GLY A 31 -9.28 18.14 -2.57
CA GLY A 31 -8.19 18.00 -1.61
C GLY A 31 -8.42 16.94 -0.55
N ARG A 32 -9.55 16.23 -0.56
CA ARG A 32 -9.80 15.15 0.41
C ARG A 32 -8.83 13.99 0.19
N PRO A 33 -8.05 13.56 1.19
CA PRO A 33 -7.15 12.43 1.04
C PRO A 33 -7.91 11.10 1.04
N PHE A 34 -7.43 10.15 0.26
CA PHE A 34 -7.92 8.77 0.26
C PHE A 34 -6.77 7.78 0.02
N LEU A 35 -6.97 6.53 0.43
CA LEU A 35 -5.99 5.46 0.21
C LEU A 35 -6.39 4.64 -1.02
N ARG A 36 -5.48 4.56 -1.99
CA ARG A 36 -5.58 3.61 -3.10
C ARG A 36 -4.71 2.41 -2.79
N VAL A 37 -5.32 1.22 -2.76
CA VAL A 37 -4.62 -0.05 -2.57
C VAL A 37 -4.72 -0.92 -3.82
N ARG A 38 -3.66 -1.67 -4.11
CA ARG A 38 -3.58 -2.64 -5.21
C ARG A 38 -2.78 -3.86 -4.78
N GLY A 39 -2.60 -4.83 -5.68
CA GLY A 39 -1.67 -5.95 -5.50
C GLY A 39 -1.76 -6.63 -4.12
N THR A 40 -0.62 -6.75 -3.46
CA THR A 40 -0.46 -7.43 -2.16
C THR A 40 -1.27 -6.79 -1.04
N VAL A 41 -1.38 -5.47 -1.01
CA VAL A 41 -2.13 -4.75 0.04
C VAL A 41 -3.64 -4.94 -0.18
N ALA A 42 -4.13 -4.84 -1.41
CA ALA A 42 -5.54 -5.07 -1.72
C ALA A 42 -5.96 -6.51 -1.43
N ALA A 43 -5.12 -7.50 -1.79
CA ALA A 43 -5.37 -8.90 -1.46
C ALA A 43 -5.48 -9.11 0.06
N ARG A 44 -4.54 -8.56 0.82
CA ARG A 44 -4.55 -8.67 2.28
C ARG A 44 -5.76 -7.97 2.91
N ALA A 45 -6.13 -6.80 2.41
CA ALA A 45 -7.30 -6.07 2.87
C ALA A 45 -8.59 -6.87 2.67
N ALA A 46 -8.73 -7.53 1.51
CA ALA A 46 -9.86 -8.40 1.21
C ALA A 46 -9.91 -9.63 2.13
N GLU A 47 -8.78 -10.29 2.39
CA GLU A 47 -8.69 -11.42 3.34
C GLU A 47 -9.12 -11.02 4.76
N LEU A 48 -8.81 -9.79 5.17
CA LEU A 48 -9.16 -9.25 6.49
C LEU A 48 -10.57 -8.65 6.55
N GLY A 49 -11.30 -8.64 5.43
CA GLY A 49 -12.67 -8.12 5.37
C GLY A 49 -12.78 -6.60 5.40
N VAL A 50 -11.70 -5.87 5.11
CA VAL A 50 -11.72 -4.39 5.10
C VAL A 50 -12.68 -3.89 4.02
N ARG A 51 -13.62 -3.02 4.42
CA ARG A 51 -14.61 -2.37 3.56
C ARG A 51 -14.36 -0.88 3.36
N HIS A 52 -13.81 -0.20 4.36
CA HIS A 52 -13.57 1.24 4.31
C HIS A 52 -12.21 1.62 4.87
N TRP A 53 -11.67 2.73 4.34
CA TRP A 53 -10.43 3.33 4.77
C TRP A 53 -10.69 4.77 5.21
N HIS A 54 -10.27 5.11 6.41
CA HIS A 54 -10.28 6.48 6.91
C HIS A 54 -8.86 7.03 6.89
N VAL A 55 -8.65 8.14 6.19
CA VAL A 55 -7.33 8.76 6.01
C VAL A 55 -7.36 10.16 6.59
N SER A 56 -6.41 10.45 7.48
CA SER A 56 -6.09 11.79 7.95
C SER A 56 -4.66 12.11 7.54
N LEU A 57 -4.45 13.25 6.88
CA LEU A 57 -3.14 13.72 6.44
C LEU A 57 -2.88 15.10 7.05
N SER A 58 -1.73 15.26 7.67
CA SER A 58 -1.24 16.54 8.19
C SER A 58 0.10 16.86 7.56
N HIS A 59 0.42 18.13 7.39
CA HIS A 59 1.75 18.56 7.01
C HIS A 59 2.19 19.78 7.81
N ASP A 60 3.46 19.81 8.17
CA ASP A 60 4.10 20.96 8.81
C ASP A 60 5.56 21.04 8.40
N ALA A 61 6.07 22.26 8.23
CA ALA A 61 7.48 22.57 7.93
C ALA A 61 8.15 21.68 6.85
N GLY A 62 7.39 21.26 5.83
CA GLY A 62 7.88 20.42 4.73
C GLY A 62 7.84 18.90 4.97
N VAL A 63 7.30 18.46 6.11
CA VAL A 63 7.04 17.05 6.41
C VAL A 63 5.54 16.79 6.34
N ALA A 64 5.16 15.69 5.70
CA ALA A 64 3.78 15.20 5.69
C ALA A 64 3.69 13.88 6.46
N SER A 65 2.64 13.73 7.26
CA SER A 65 2.34 12.52 8.03
C SER A 65 0.88 12.12 7.83
N ALA A 66 0.64 10.81 7.78
CA ALA A 66 -0.69 10.25 7.58
C ALA A 66 -1.04 9.23 8.66
N VAL A 67 -2.30 9.24 9.09
CA VAL A 67 -2.91 8.17 9.88
C VAL A 67 -3.98 7.51 9.02
N VAL A 68 -3.96 6.18 8.98
CA VAL A 68 -4.88 5.37 8.18
C VAL A 68 -5.52 4.32 9.08
N ILE A 69 -6.86 4.24 9.05
CA ILE A 69 -7.63 3.22 9.75
C ILE A 69 -8.37 2.37 8.71
N ALA A 70 -8.28 1.05 8.88
CA ALA A 70 -9.04 0.07 8.11
C ALA A 70 -10.23 -0.42 8.94
N GLU A 71 -11.43 -0.43 8.37
CA GLU A 71 -12.62 -1.00 9.02
C GLU A 71 -13.40 -1.91 8.07
N GLY A 72 -14.13 -2.87 8.63
CA GLY A 72 -14.86 -3.94 7.95
C GLY A 72 -15.66 -4.76 8.94
#